data_AF-A0A8D0EN02-F1
#
_entry.id   AF-A0A8D0EN02-F1
#
_cell.length_a   1.000
_cell.length_b   1.000
_cell.length_c   1.000
_cell.angle_alpha   90.00
_cell.angle_beta   90.00
_cell.angle_gamma   90.00
#
_symmetry.space_group_name_H-M   'P 1'
#
loop_
_entity.id
_entity.type
_entity.pdbx_description
1 polymer ?
#
loop_
_entity_poly.entity_id
_entity_poly.type
_entity_poly.pdbx_seq_one_letter_code
_entity_poly.pdbx_strand_id
1 'polypeptide(L)'
;VVGMWILAFYVLGTVAGKEVCYPRLGCFTDDPPWSGVPGRLLTGLPDSPEHMNISFSLYTRETGNNSQVISAINSSTIQKSYFSSRRNTSFIIHGFGSTGKKGWVVEMCLQPTR
;
A
#
# COMPACT_ATOMS: atom_id res chain seq x y z
N VAL A 1 -29.54 -30.70 -30.73
CA VAL A 1 -28.32 -30.95 -29.91
C VAL A 1 -27.24 -29.88 -30.13
N VAL A 2 -26.89 -29.51 -31.37
CA VAL A 2 -25.87 -28.47 -31.66
C VAL A 2 -26.26 -27.07 -31.13
N GLY A 3 -27.54 -26.68 -31.20
CA GLY A 3 -28.01 -25.37 -30.73
C GLY A 3 -27.94 -25.12 -29.22
N MET A 4 -27.93 -26.18 -28.39
CA MET A 4 -27.78 -26.05 -26.93
C MET A 4 -26.34 -25.68 -26.52
N TRP A 5 -25.35 -26.08 -27.31
CA TRP A 5 -23.94 -25.74 -27.04
C TRP A 5 -23.63 -24.29 -27.40
N ILE A 6 -24.23 -23.74 -28.46
CA ILE A 6 -24.04 -22.35 -28.87
C ILE A 6 -24.56 -21.37 -27.80
N LEU A 7 -25.70 -21.68 -27.17
CA LEU A 7 -26.23 -20.90 -26.05
C LEU A 7 -25.34 -20.99 -24.80
N ALA A 8 -24.78 -22.17 -24.50
CA ALA A 8 -23.86 -22.33 -23.37
C ALA A 8 -22.56 -21.51 -23.55
N PHE A 9 -21.99 -21.49 -24.76
CA PHE A 9 -20.83 -20.65 -25.08
C PHE A 9 -21.17 -19.14 -25.10
N TYR A 10 -22.39 -18.75 -25.46
CA TYR A 10 -22.83 -17.34 -25.41
C TYR A 10 -23.07 -16.83 -23.98
N VAL A 11 -23.36 -17.74 -23.04
CA VAL A 11 -23.56 -17.43 -21.62
C VAL A 11 -22.25 -17.45 -20.82
N LEU A 12 -21.17 -18.02 -21.36
CA LEU A 12 -19.79 -17.86 -20.88
C LEU A 12 -19.23 -16.48 -21.28
N GLY A 13 -19.98 -15.42 -21.00
CA GLY A 13 -19.42 -14.07 -21.01
C GLY A 13 -18.30 -14.03 -19.97
N THR A 14 -17.08 -13.70 -20.40
CA THR A 14 -15.99 -13.41 -19.48
C THR A 14 -16.41 -12.24 -18.60
N VAL A 15 -16.68 -12.49 -17.32
CA VAL A 15 -16.83 -11.41 -16.33
C VAL A 15 -15.45 -10.76 -16.23
N ALA A 16 -15.20 -9.70 -17.01
CA ALA A 16 -13.98 -8.93 -16.92
C ALA A 16 -14.00 -8.14 -15.61
N GLY A 17 -12.94 -8.26 -14.81
CA GLY A 17 -12.74 -7.44 -13.62
C GLY A 17 -12.62 -5.95 -13.97
N LYS A 18 -12.77 -5.13 -12.94
CA LYS A 18 -12.55 -3.69 -13.01
C LYS A 18 -11.07 -3.39 -12.81
N GLU A 19 -10.60 -2.28 -13.37
CA GLU A 19 -9.24 -1.79 -13.20
C GLU A 19 -9.23 -0.30 -12.78
N VAL A 20 -8.28 0.09 -11.94
CA VAL A 20 -7.96 1.50 -11.63
C VAL A 20 -6.46 1.74 -11.74
N CYS A 21 -6.05 2.87 -12.33
CA CYS A 21 -4.65 3.25 -12.47
C CYS A 21 -4.33 4.51 -11.67
N TYR A 22 -3.25 4.45 -10.89
CA TYR A 22 -2.73 5.59 -10.13
C TYR A 22 -1.37 6.03 -10.68
N PRO A 23 -1.14 7.35 -10.85
CA PRO A 23 0.14 7.87 -11.32
C PRO A 23 1.31 7.30 -10.50
N ARG A 24 2.37 6.84 -11.20
CA ARG A 24 3.57 6.18 -10.66
C ARG A 24 3.38 4.80 -9.98
N LEU A 25 2.16 4.39 -9.63
CA LEU A 25 1.91 3.10 -8.98
C LEU A 25 1.42 2.03 -9.97
N GLY A 26 0.97 2.44 -11.15
CA GLY A 26 0.44 1.52 -12.17
C GLY A 26 -1.03 1.22 -11.95
N CYS A 27 -1.50 0.10 -12.51
CA CYS A 27 -2.89 -0.30 -12.51
C CYS A 27 -3.14 -1.50 -11.59
N PHE A 28 -4.32 -1.52 -10.98
CA PHE A 28 -4.81 -2.56 -10.08
C PHE A 28 -6.11 -3.09 -10.63
N THR A 29 -6.20 -4.41 -10.80
CA THR A 29 -7.43 -5.11 -11.19
C THR A 29 -8.00 -5.90 -10.01
N ASP A 30 -9.33 -6.09 -10.00
CA ASP A 30 -9.98 -7.04 -9.11
C ASP A 30 -10.15 -8.45 -9.74
N ASP A 31 -9.58 -8.69 -10.94
CA ASP A 31 -9.49 -10.03 -11.51
C ASP A 31 -8.78 -11.02 -10.55
N PRO A 32 -9.10 -12.33 -10.61
CA PRO A 32 -8.30 -13.35 -9.95
C PRO A 32 -6.80 -13.22 -10.29
N PRO A 33 -5.88 -13.35 -9.31
CA PRO A 33 -6.07 -13.85 -7.95
C PRO A 33 -6.33 -12.76 -6.90
N TRP A 34 -6.60 -11.52 -7.30
CA TRP A 34 -6.77 -10.40 -6.38
C TRP A 34 -8.11 -10.44 -5.67
N SER A 35 -9.17 -10.85 -6.37
CA SER A 35 -10.48 -11.09 -5.77
C SER A 35 -11.24 -12.23 -6.47
N GLY A 36 -12.47 -12.54 -6.02
CA GLY A 36 -13.33 -13.56 -6.63
C GLY A 36 -12.86 -15.01 -6.43
N VAL A 37 -11.93 -15.25 -5.51
CA VAL A 37 -11.35 -16.58 -5.24
C VAL A 37 -11.57 -17.00 -3.77
N PRO A 38 -11.54 -18.30 -3.42
CA PRO A 38 -11.63 -18.75 -2.04
C PRO A 38 -10.61 -18.02 -1.14
N GLY A 39 -11.07 -17.45 -0.02
CA GLY A 39 -10.27 -16.61 0.87
C GLY A 39 -10.22 -15.12 0.51
N ARG A 40 -10.69 -14.72 -0.68
CA ARG A 40 -10.80 -13.32 -1.16
C ARG A 40 -12.07 -13.14 -2.01
N LEU A 41 -13.23 -13.51 -1.44
CA LEU A 41 -14.51 -13.52 -2.16
C LEU A 41 -15.08 -12.14 -2.45
N LEU A 42 -14.71 -11.14 -1.63
CA LEU A 42 -15.14 -9.77 -1.83
C LEU A 42 -14.33 -9.14 -2.96
N THR A 43 -15.01 -8.71 -4.02
CA THR A 43 -14.42 -7.90 -5.08
C THR A 43 -14.20 -6.47 -4.59
N GLY A 44 -13.12 -5.85 -5.03
CA GLY A 44 -12.77 -4.50 -4.60
C GLY A 44 -11.46 -4.03 -5.22
N LEU A 45 -11.44 -2.76 -5.59
CA LEU A 45 -10.25 -2.05 -6.01
C LEU A 45 -9.68 -1.25 -4.82
N PRO A 46 -8.36 -1.03 -4.79
CA PRO A 46 -7.76 -0.19 -3.76
C PRO A 46 -8.26 1.25 -3.87
N ASP A 47 -8.45 1.90 -2.73
CA ASP A 47 -8.71 3.34 -2.65
C ASP A 47 -7.55 4.14 -3.27
N SER A 48 -7.83 5.38 -3.68
CA SER A 48 -6.80 6.27 -4.23
C SER A 48 -5.72 6.61 -3.18
N PRO A 49 -4.45 6.81 -3.60
CA PRO A 49 -3.38 7.26 -2.70
C PRO A 49 -3.74 8.53 -1.93
N GLU A 50 -4.49 9.44 -2.56
CA GLU A 50 -4.97 10.68 -1.96
C GLU A 50 -6.00 10.41 -0.86
N HIS A 51 -6.92 9.46 -1.10
CA HIS A 51 -7.92 9.05 -0.10
C HIS A 51 -7.28 8.32 1.09
N MET A 52 -6.30 7.43 0.84
CA MET A 52 -5.58 6.71 1.89
C MET A 52 -4.68 7.61 2.74
N ASN A 53 -4.29 8.79 2.24
CA ASN A 53 -3.50 9.80 2.96
C ASN A 53 -2.23 9.22 3.63
N ILE A 54 -1.47 8.45 2.84
CA ILE A 54 -0.25 7.77 3.29
C ILE A 54 0.83 8.82 3.62
N SER A 55 1.46 8.68 4.78
CA SER A 55 2.55 9.56 5.22
C SER A 55 3.76 8.75 5.70
N PHE A 56 4.96 9.28 5.44
CA PHE A 56 6.22 8.69 5.89
C PHE A 56 6.86 9.60 6.93
N SER A 57 6.94 9.14 8.17
CA SER A 57 7.60 9.83 9.28
C SER A 57 8.97 9.20 9.54
N LEU A 58 10.03 9.95 9.24
CA LEU A 58 11.41 9.54 9.47
C LEU A 58 11.82 9.86 10.91
N TYR A 59 12.30 8.84 11.63
CA TYR A 59 12.99 8.98 12.90
C TYR A 59 14.46 8.64 12.72
N THR A 60 15.33 9.45 13.29
CA THR A 60 16.78 9.24 13.29
C THR A 60 17.32 9.48 14.69
N ARG A 61 18.55 9.02 14.95
CA ARG A 61 19.21 9.26 16.23
C ARG A 61 19.42 10.76 16.49
N GLU A 62 19.61 11.53 15.43
CA GLU A 62 19.79 12.98 15.46
C GLU A 62 18.50 13.73 15.83
N THR A 63 17.34 13.23 15.40
CA THR A 63 16.06 13.90 15.61
C THR A 63 15.35 13.46 16.89
N GLY A 64 15.74 12.32 17.47
CA GLY A 64 15.15 11.79 18.69
C GLY A 64 13.66 11.53 18.52
N ASN A 65 12.83 12.10 19.41
CA ASN A 65 11.37 11.96 19.36
C ASN A 65 10.68 12.83 18.29
N ASN A 66 11.43 13.69 17.59
CA ASN A 66 10.87 14.56 16.55
C ASN A 66 10.99 13.87 15.20
N SER A 67 9.86 13.51 14.60
CA SER A 67 9.85 12.93 13.25
C SER A 67 10.00 13.99 12.17
N GLN A 68 10.63 13.64 11.05
CA GLN A 68 10.61 14.44 9.83
C GLN A 68 9.70 13.79 8.79
N VAL A 69 8.72 14.53 8.27
CA VAL A 69 7.87 14.01 7.17
C VAL A 69 8.66 14.04 5.87
N ILE A 70 8.77 12.87 5.23
CA ILE A 70 9.46 12.69 3.94
C ILE A 70 8.49 12.20 2.86
N SER A 71 8.84 12.44 1.61
CA SER A 71 8.00 12.12 0.45
C SER A 71 8.81 11.57 -0.70
N ALA A 72 8.32 10.47 -1.28
CA ALA A 72 8.83 9.94 -2.54
C ALA A 72 8.36 10.76 -3.76
N ILE A 73 7.39 11.67 -3.61
CA ILE A 73 6.95 12.60 -4.67
C ILE A 73 7.85 13.84 -4.65
N ASN A 74 8.10 14.39 -3.46
CA ASN A 74 9.01 15.50 -3.28
C ASN A 74 10.35 15.03 -2.67
N SER A 75 11.25 14.56 -3.52
CA SER A 75 12.56 14.00 -3.10
C SER A 75 13.43 14.99 -2.31
N SER A 76 13.21 16.30 -2.45
CA SER A 76 13.91 17.32 -1.65
C SER A 76 13.64 17.19 -0.16
N THR A 77 12.49 16.63 0.24
CA THR A 77 12.18 16.35 1.66
C THR A 77 13.13 15.31 2.26
N ILE A 78 13.53 14.30 1.47
CA ILE A 78 14.52 13.29 1.89
C ILE A 78 15.90 13.92 1.96
N GLN A 79 16.30 14.70 0.96
CA GLN A 79 17.61 15.36 0.91
C GLN A 79 17.84 16.37 2.06
N LYS A 80 16.77 17.04 2.52
CA LYS A 80 16.81 17.99 3.63
C LYS A 80 16.60 17.35 5.01
N SER A 81 16.32 16.04 5.05
CA SER A 81 16.13 15.30 6.29
C SER A 81 17.46 14.76 6.84
N TYR A 82 17.43 14.16 8.02
CA TYR A 82 18.57 13.43 8.59
C TYR A 82 18.74 12.02 8.01
N PHE A 83 18.04 11.69 6.92
CA PHE A 83 18.24 10.43 6.21
C PHE A 83 19.69 10.25 5.77
N SER A 84 20.23 9.05 5.96
CA SER A 84 21.58 8.71 5.54
C SER A 84 21.60 7.37 4.81
N SER A 85 22.03 7.38 3.56
CA SER A 85 22.24 6.15 2.77
C SER A 85 23.36 5.25 3.29
N ARG A 86 24.14 5.72 4.27
CA ARG A 86 25.21 4.94 4.93
C ARG A 86 24.72 4.13 6.13
N ARG A 87 23.45 4.26 6.50
CA ARG A 87 22.84 3.57 7.65
C ARG A 87 21.73 2.64 7.17
N ASN A 88 21.50 1.56 7.91
CA ASN A 88 20.37 0.69 7.66
C ASN A 88 19.06 1.48 7.84
N THR A 89 18.11 1.25 6.94
CA THR A 89 16.78 1.87 6.98
C THR A 89 15.75 0.78 7.24
N SER A 90 14.98 0.92 8.31
CA SER A 90 13.90 0.00 8.66
C SER A 90 12.55 0.71 8.52
N PHE A 91 11.62 0.10 7.80
CA PHE A 91 10.23 0.57 7.72
C PHE A 91 9.38 -0.17 8.77
N ILE A 92 8.64 0.59 9.55
CA ILE A 92 7.64 0.05 10.49
C ILE A 92 6.27 0.50 9.98
N ILE A 93 5.44 -0.47 9.61
CA ILE A 93 4.13 -0.23 8.99
C ILE A 93 3.07 -0.82 9.91
N HIS A 94 2.07 -0.02 10.27
CA HIS A 94 0.99 -0.48 11.14
C HIS A 94 -0.09 -1.23 10.36
N GLY A 95 -0.97 -1.91 11.10
CA GLY A 95 -2.13 -2.60 10.55
C GLY A 95 -3.39 -2.35 11.38
N PHE A 96 -4.11 -3.41 11.68
CA PHE A 96 -5.42 -3.46 12.35
C PHE A 96 -5.60 -2.41 13.47
N GLY A 97 -6.56 -1.49 13.27
CA GLY A 97 -6.98 -0.49 14.26
C GLY A 97 -5.89 0.46 14.76
N SER A 98 -4.72 0.47 14.13
CA SER A 98 -3.51 1.14 14.62
C SER A 98 -3.15 2.36 13.77
N THR A 99 -2.09 3.07 14.15
CA THR A 99 -1.61 4.27 13.45
C THR A 99 -0.08 4.34 13.52
N GLY A 100 0.54 4.89 12.47
CA GLY A 100 1.97 5.13 12.42
C GLY A 100 2.45 6.33 13.23
N LYS A 101 1.52 7.11 13.82
CA LYS A 101 1.83 8.40 14.45
C LYS A 101 2.09 8.33 15.97
N LYS A 102 1.75 7.21 16.63
CA LYS A 102 1.86 7.03 18.09
C LYS A 102 1.87 5.55 18.48
N GLY A 103 2.18 5.27 19.76
CA GLY A 103 2.17 3.92 20.32
C GLY A 103 3.31 3.05 19.80
N TRP A 104 3.06 1.74 19.69
CA TRP A 104 4.08 0.72 19.40
C TRP A 104 4.96 1.04 18.17
N VAL A 105 4.41 1.67 17.13
CA VAL A 105 5.18 2.03 15.93
C VAL A 105 6.30 3.02 16.27
N VAL A 106 5.97 4.08 17.01
CA VAL A 106 6.94 5.10 17.40
C VAL A 106 7.86 4.58 18.51
N GLU A 107 7.33 3.78 19.44
CA GLU A 107 8.12 3.17 20.51
C GLU A 107 9.24 2.29 19.94
N MET A 108 8.98 1.48 18.91
CA MET A 108 10.01 0.68 18.26
C MET A 108 11.08 1.51 17.54
N CYS A 109 10.76 2.74 17.11
CA CYS A 109 11.76 3.67 16.55
C CYS A 109 12.68 4.27 17.63
N LEU A 110 12.14 4.48 18.83
CA LEU A 110 12.82 5.20 19.92
C LEU A 110 13.51 4.28 20.91
N GLN A 111 13.21 2.98 20.88
CA GLN A 111 13.86 2.00 21.73
C GLN A 111 15.37 1.93 21.38
N PRO A 112 16.25 1.98 22.39
CA PRO A 112 17.66 1.69 22.17
C PRO A 112 17.78 0.27 21.63
N THR A 113 18.34 0.10 20.43
CA THR A 113 18.78 -1.21 19.97
C THR A 113 19.79 -1.73 20.99
N ARG A 114 19.41 -2.80 21.69
CA ARG A 114 20.27 -3.48 22.66
C ARG A 114 21.55 -3.99 22.00
#